data_AF-B3Y0R4-F1
#
_entry.id   AF-B3Y0R4-F1
#
_cell.length_a   1.000
_cell.length_b   1.000
_cell.length_c   1.000
_cell.angle_alpha   90.00
_cell.angle_beta   90.00
_cell.angle_gamma   90.00
#
_symmetry.space_group_name_H-M   'P 1'
#
loop_
_entity.id
_entity.type
_entity.pdbx_description
1 polymer ?
#
loop_
_entity_poly.entity_id
_entity_poly.type
_entity_poly.pdbx_seq_one_letter_code
_entity_poly.pdbx_strand_id
1 'polypeptide(L)'
;MNAPTLCLTLVLLTGCAGTQNAPRPAPSVRLIPQTLTIPVTPPPFPDTPTWGNLGIWGDRLLDALETCNADKRAIELLEQRRLQRLNNEDNNHAEN
;
A
#
# COMPACT_ATOMS: atom_id res chain seq x y z
N MET A 1 -0.90 60.16 -0.97
CA MET A 1 -0.80 58.72 -0.65
C MET A 1 -0.75 58.61 0.86
N ASN A 2 -1.82 58.12 1.45
CA ASN A 2 -2.13 58.40 2.84
C ASN A 2 -1.60 57.22 3.67
N ALA A 3 -0.75 57.50 4.65
CA ALA A 3 -0.12 56.50 5.53
C ALA A 3 -1.07 55.39 6.05
N PRO A 4 -2.34 55.66 6.44
CA PRO A 4 -3.23 54.60 6.93
C PRO A 4 -3.63 53.59 5.83
N THR A 5 -3.67 54.02 4.57
CA THR A 5 -4.06 53.16 3.44
C THR A 5 -2.96 52.15 3.12
N LEU A 6 -1.69 52.53 3.30
CA LEU A 6 -0.54 51.64 3.10
C LEU A 6 -0.44 50.57 4.19
N CYS A 7 -0.74 50.94 5.45
CA CYS A 7 -0.78 49.97 6.57
C CYS A 7 -1.88 48.92 6.40
N LEU A 8 -3.08 49.32 5.97
CA LEU A 8 -4.18 48.39 5.73
C LEU A 8 -3.86 47.40 4.60
N THR A 9 -3.18 47.84 3.53
CA THR A 9 -2.73 46.93 2.47
C THR A 9 -1.70 45.92 2.96
N LEU A 10 -0.77 46.33 3.82
CA LEU A 10 0.26 45.44 4.35
C LEU A 10 -0.32 44.33 5.26
N VAL A 11 -1.30 44.67 6.10
CA VAL A 11 -1.97 43.69 6.98
C VAL A 11 -2.78 42.67 6.18
N LEU A 12 -3.39 43.07 5.07
CA LEU A 12 -4.12 42.17 4.17
C LEU A 12 -3.19 41.25 3.36
N LEU A 13 -1.96 41.69 3.07
CA LEU A 13 -0.95 40.89 2.36
C LEU A 13 -0.23 39.86 3.25
N THR A 14 -0.26 40.01 4.57
CA THR A 14 0.31 39.04 5.53
C THR A 14 -0.63 37.89 5.89
N GLY A 15 -1.83 37.81 5.28
CA GLY A 15 -2.88 36.86 5.63
C GLY A 15 -2.69 35.41 5.14
N CYS A 16 -1.68 35.10 4.31
CA CYS A 16 -1.49 33.76 3.76
C CYS A 16 -0.22 33.05 4.26
N ALA A 17 0.31 33.44 5.42
CA ALA A 17 1.46 32.78 6.04
C ALA A 17 1.01 32.02 7.29
N GLY A 18 0.23 30.94 7.12
CA GLY A 18 -0.40 30.32 8.27
C GLY A 18 -0.94 28.90 8.11
N THR A 19 -0.56 28.15 7.08
CA THR A 19 -0.66 26.70 7.14
C THR A 19 0.70 26.13 6.80
N GLN A 20 1.60 26.17 7.78
CA GLN A 20 2.76 25.29 7.74
C GLN A 20 2.16 23.88 7.79
N ASN A 21 2.07 23.21 6.64
CA ASN A 21 1.79 21.79 6.63
C ASN A 21 2.89 21.17 7.47
N ALA A 22 2.55 20.73 8.69
CA ALA A 22 3.48 19.94 9.50
C ALA A 22 4.01 18.84 8.58
N PRO A 23 5.32 18.56 8.55
CA PRO A 23 5.85 17.47 7.76
C PRO A 23 5.03 16.22 8.09
N ARG A 24 4.18 15.81 7.14
CA ARG A 24 3.32 14.66 7.34
C ARG A 24 4.29 13.50 7.62
N PRO A 25 4.20 12.80 8.75
CA PRO A 25 5.13 11.72 9.03
C PRO A 25 5.08 10.79 7.83
N ALA A 26 6.26 10.52 7.25
CA ALA A 26 6.36 9.65 6.08
C ALA A 26 5.55 8.39 6.38
N PRO A 27 4.65 7.96 5.48
CA PRO A 27 3.78 6.83 5.76
C PRO A 27 4.69 5.68 6.18
N SER A 28 4.56 5.22 7.43
CA SER A 28 5.35 4.11 7.95
C SER A 28 5.21 3.00 6.92
N VAL A 29 6.29 2.63 6.24
CA VAL A 29 6.26 1.52 5.27
C VAL A 29 5.88 0.30 6.10
N ARG A 30 4.59 -0.04 6.11
CA ARG A 30 4.11 -1.24 6.77
C ARG A 30 4.61 -2.37 5.90
N LEU A 31 5.62 -3.06 6.42
CA LEU A 31 6.23 -4.20 5.75
C LEU A 31 5.13 -5.24 5.49
N ILE A 32 5.04 -5.71 4.26
CA ILE A 32 4.25 -6.91 3.96
C ILE A 32 4.81 -8.03 4.85
N PRO A 33 3.95 -8.81 5.55
CA PRO A 33 4.42 -9.94 6.33
C PRO A 33 5.33 -10.82 5.49
N GLN A 34 6.51 -11.14 6.00
CA GLN A 34 7.51 -11.91 5.24
C GLN A 34 6.92 -13.23 4.73
N THR A 35 6.02 -13.83 5.50
CA THR A 35 5.30 -15.06 5.15
C THR A 35 4.55 -14.98 3.82
N LEU A 36 4.07 -13.79 3.41
CA LEU A 36 3.37 -13.58 2.14
C LEU A 36 4.33 -13.31 0.96
N THR A 37 5.63 -13.17 1.24
CA THR A 37 6.67 -12.88 0.24
C THR A 37 7.69 -13.99 0.11
N ILE A 38 7.59 -15.05 0.93
CA ILE A 38 8.44 -16.22 0.80
C ILE A 38 8.11 -16.91 -0.53
N PRO A 39 9.12 -17.23 -1.36
CA PRO A 39 8.88 -17.96 -2.60
C PRO A 39 8.26 -19.33 -2.33
N VAL A 40 7.14 -19.62 -3.00
CA VAL A 40 6.59 -20.98 -3.05
C VAL A 40 7.44 -21.80 -4.02
N THR A 41 7.99 -22.91 -3.53
CA THR A 41 8.81 -23.80 -4.37
C THR A 41 7.90 -24.73 -5.15
N PRO A 42 7.92 -24.72 -6.50
CA PRO A 42 7.14 -25.67 -7.29
C PRO A 42 7.69 -27.09 -7.12
N PRO A 43 6.87 -28.14 -7.33
CA PRO A 43 7.37 -29.51 -7.32
C PRO A 43 8.38 -29.71 -8.47
N PRO A 44 9.47 -30.46 -8.24
CA PRO A 44 10.42 -30.78 -9.31
C PRO A 44 9.72 -31.59 -10.40
N PHE A 45 10.01 -31.28 -11.65
CA PHE A 45 9.52 -32.07 -12.77
C PHE A 45 10.16 -33.47 -12.74
N PRO A 46 9.40 -34.54 -13.04
CA PRO A 46 9.94 -35.91 -13.01
C PRO A 46 10.99 -36.13 -14.12
N ASP A 47 12.15 -36.69 -13.76
CA ASP A 47 13.25 -37.00 -14.71
C ASP A 47 12.83 -38.00 -15.79
N THR A 48 11.96 -38.95 -15.44
CA THR A 48 11.38 -39.95 -16.34
C THR A 48 9.86 -39.80 -16.35
N PRO A 49 9.29 -38.95 -17.21
CA PRO A 49 7.85 -38.67 -17.18
C PRO A 49 7.05 -39.92 -17.59
N THR A 50 6.09 -40.28 -16.74
CA THR A 50 5.07 -41.29 -16.97
C THR A 50 3.72 -40.65 -16.73
N TRP A 51 2.65 -41.17 -17.34
CA TRP A 51 1.31 -40.61 -17.09
C TRP A 51 0.94 -40.58 -15.60
N GLY A 52 1.33 -41.59 -14.84
CA GLY A 52 1.09 -41.65 -13.40
C GLY A 52 1.84 -40.57 -12.62
N ASN A 53 3.15 -40.40 -12.85
CA ASN A 53 3.91 -39.39 -12.12
C ASN A 53 3.62 -37.95 -12.59
N LEU A 54 3.19 -37.76 -13.84
CA LEU A 54 2.71 -36.46 -14.32
C LEU A 54 1.40 -36.05 -13.63
N GLY A 55 0.52 -37.00 -13.34
CA GLY A 55 -0.69 -36.75 -12.55
C GLY A 55 -0.34 -36.27 -11.13
N ILE A 56 0.57 -36.97 -10.44
CA ILE A 56 1.04 -36.59 -9.10
C ILE A 56 1.77 -35.24 -9.11
N TRP A 57 2.59 -35.00 -10.13
CA TRP A 57 3.29 -33.71 -10.29
C TRP A 57 2.30 -32.57 -10.52
N GLY A 58 1.27 -32.78 -11.36
CA GLY A 58 0.23 -31.80 -11.64
C GLY A 58 -0.57 -31.42 -10.39
N ASP A 59 -0.95 -32.41 -9.58
CA ASP A 59 -1.62 -32.22 -8.29
C ASP A 59 -0.79 -31.32 -7.35
N ARG A 60 0.48 -31.66 -7.14
CA ARG A 60 1.41 -30.85 -6.31
C ARG A 60 1.66 -29.46 -6.88
N LEU A 61 1.61 -29.29 -8.21
CA LEU A 61 1.78 -28.00 -8.84
C LEU A 61 0.56 -27.12 -8.58
N LEU A 62 -0.65 -27.70 -8.64
CA LEU A 62 -1.87 -26.99 -8.30
C LEU A 62 -1.87 -26.53 -6.84
N ASP A 63 -1.45 -27.37 -5.89
CA ASP A 63 -1.30 -26.97 -4.48
C ASP A 63 -0.37 -25.75 -4.30
N ALA A 64 0.77 -25.76 -5.00
CA ALA A 64 1.72 -24.64 -4.98
C ALA A 64 1.09 -23.36 -5.56
N LEU A 65 0.34 -23.48 -6.66
CA LEU A 65 -0.36 -22.36 -7.28
C LEU A 65 -1.49 -21.82 -6.39
N GLU A 66 -2.22 -22.69 -5.69
CA GLU A 66 -3.25 -22.29 -4.74
C GLU A 66 -2.67 -21.48 -3.59
N THR A 67 -1.51 -21.90 -3.06
CA THR A 67 -0.76 -21.17 -2.04
C THR A 67 -0.37 -19.77 -2.55
N CYS A 68 0.25 -19.68 -3.72
CA CYS A 68 0.60 -18.39 -4.34
C CYS A 68 -0.62 -17.48 -4.52
N ASN A 69 -1.74 -18.04 -4.97
CA ASN A 69 -2.98 -17.29 -5.18
C ASN A 69 -3.60 -16.83 -3.86
N ALA A 70 -3.43 -17.60 -2.78
CA ALA A 70 -3.85 -17.19 -1.44
C ALA A 70 -3.00 -16.02 -0.92
N ASP A 71 -1.67 -16.10 -1.08
CA ASP A 71 -0.77 -15.03 -0.66
C ASP A 71 -1.04 -13.73 -1.42
N LYS A 72 -1.27 -13.81 -2.74
CA LYS A 72 -1.64 -12.65 -3.56
C LYS A 72 -2.91 -11.96 -3.06
N ARG A 73 -3.95 -12.75 -2.75
CA ARG A 73 -5.21 -12.23 -2.18
C ARG A 73 -4.98 -11.58 -0.81
N ALA A 74 -4.14 -12.19 0.03
CA ALA A 74 -3.82 -11.63 1.34
C ALA A 74 -3.10 -10.28 1.22
N ILE A 75 -2.15 -10.14 0.28
CA ILE A 75 -1.46 -8.88 -0.01
C ILE A 75 -2.45 -7.82 -0.51
N GLU A 76 -3.34 -8.18 -1.43
CA GLU A 76 -4.35 -7.26 -1.95
C GLU A 76 -5.26 -6.71 -0.82
N LEU A 77 -5.71 -7.58 0.09
CA LEU A 77 -6.51 -7.16 1.24
C LEU A 77 -5.73 -6.23 2.19
N LEU A 78 -4.43 -6.48 2.38
CA LEU A 78 -3.58 -5.60 3.20
C LEU A 78 -3.46 -4.20 2.56
N GLU A 79 -3.31 -4.13 1.25
CA GLU A 79 -3.24 -2.87 0.53
C GLU A 79 -4.58 -2.13 0.52
N GLN A 80 -5.70 -2.83 0.33
CA GLN A 80 -7.04 -2.23 0.47
C GLN A 80 -7.25 -1.60 1.85
N ARG A 81 -6.88 -2.32 2.93
CA ARG A 81 -6.95 -1.78 4.29
C ARG A 81 -6.02 -0.58 4.49
N ARG A 82 -4.87 -0.55 3.82
CA ARG A 82 -3.95 0.59 3.85
C ARG A 82 -4.59 1.81 3.20
N LEU A 83 -5.15 1.66 2.01
CA LEU A 83 -5.83 2.73 1.28
C LEU A 83 -7.04 3.26 2.07
N GLN A 84 -7.84 2.38 2.68
CA GLN A 84 -8.96 2.79 3.54
C GLN A 84 -8.51 3.66 4.72
N ARG A 85 -7.39 3.31 5.38
CA ARG A 85 -6.84 4.14 6.47
C ARG A 85 -6.39 5.50 5.98
N LEU A 86 -5.67 5.55 4.85
CA LEU A 86 -5.22 6.81 4.26
C LEU A 86 -6.39 7.72 3.89
N ASN A 87 -7.43 7.16 3.24
CA ASN A 87 -8.63 7.91 2.90
C ASN A 87 -9.36 8.44 4.15
N ASN A 88 -9.44 7.63 5.22
CA ASN A 88 -10.03 8.07 6.48
C ASN A 88 -9.21 9.19 7.12
N GLU A 89 -7.88 9.06 7.16
CA GLU A 89 -7.00 10.12 7.67
C GLU A 89 -7.19 11.43 6.88
N ASP A 90 -7.25 11.39 5.56
CA ASP A 90 -7.49 12.58 4.73
C ASP A 90 -8.87 13.22 5.00
N ASN A 91 -9.93 12.42 5.14
CA ASN A 91 -11.26 12.93 5.48
C ASN A 91 -11.29 13.63 6.85
N ASN A 92 -10.65 13.06 7.87
CA ASN A 92 -10.57 13.67 9.20
C ASN A 92 -9.80 15.01 9.21
N HIS A 93 -8.87 15.22 8.28
CA HIS A 93 -8.16 16.50 8.15
C HIS A 93 -8.96 17.54 7.35
N ALA A 94 -9.92 17.12 6.51
CA ALA A 94 -10.77 18.02 5.75
C ALA A 94 -11.96 18.58 6.57
N GLU A 95 -12.36 17.88 7.63
CA GLU A 95 -13.47 18.25 8.52
C GLU A 95 -13.06 19.10 9.74
N ASN A 96 -11.76 19.27 9.99
CA ASN A 96 -11.21 20.13 11.06
C ASN A 96 -10.66 21.44 10.50
#